data_AF-A0A9X6Y795-F1
#
_entry.id   AF-A0A9X6Y795-F1
#
_cell.length_a   1.000
_cell.length_b   1.000
_cell.length_c   1.000
_cell.angle_alpha   90.00
_cell.angle_beta   90.00
_cell.angle_gamma   90.00
#
_symmetry.space_group_name_H-M   'P 1'
#
loop_
_entity.id
_entity.type
_entity.pdbx_description
1 polymer ?
#
loop_
_entity_poly.entity_id
_entity_poly.type
_entity_poly.pdbx_seq_one_letter_code
_entity_poly.pdbx_strand_id
1 'polypeptide(L)'
;MSLVGNLKELQEKAIDEKVLEFAGEIEIVITKSATSGYSGHRYKIHNENPDKHIMHSKIFTEKLQELMDGVKVEFKKEERKGLITGFNYYEHYICFSWND
;
A
#
# COMPACT_ATOMS: atom_id res chain seq x y z
N MET A 1 -8.59 25.56 -17.93
CA MET A 1 -8.58 24.53 -16.88
C MET A 1 -9.97 24.48 -16.25
N SER A 2 -10.56 23.30 -16.04
CA SER A 2 -11.86 23.15 -15.37
C SER A 2 -11.66 22.92 -13.87
N LEU A 3 -12.67 23.24 -13.05
CA LEU A 3 -12.64 22.95 -11.60
C LEU A 3 -12.29 21.48 -11.33
N VAL A 4 -12.88 20.56 -12.09
CA VAL A 4 -12.60 19.12 -11.98
C VAL A 4 -11.15 18.79 -12.31
N GLY A 5 -10.55 19.47 -13.30
CA GLY A 5 -9.13 19.31 -13.63
C GLY A 5 -8.23 19.71 -12.46
N ASN A 6 -8.48 20.90 -11.89
CA ASN A 6 -7.69 21.39 -10.75
C ASN A 6 -7.82 20.49 -9.52
N LEU A 7 -9.02 19.95 -9.27
CA LEU A 7 -9.25 19.01 -8.16
C LEU A 7 -8.50 17.69 -8.35
N LYS A 8 -8.41 17.20 -9.59
CA LYS A 8 -7.63 15.99 -9.91
C LYS A 8 -6.13 16.23 -9.72
N GLU A 9 -5.61 17.36 -10.15
CA GLU A 9 -4.20 17.71 -9.93
C GLU A 9 -3.85 17.79 -8.44
N LEU A 10 -4.73 18.38 -7.63
CA LEU A 10 -4.55 18.42 -6.17
C LEU A 10 -4.61 17.02 -5.55
N GLN A 11 -5.54 16.18 -6.01
CA GLN A 11 -5.64 14.79 -5.56
C GLN A 11 -4.39 14.00 -5.91
N GLU A 12 -3.87 14.13 -7.14
CA GLU A 12 -2.66 13.44 -7.58
C GLU A 12 -1.44 13.85 -6.76
N LYS A 13 -1.29 15.14 -6.43
CA LYS A 13 -0.23 15.62 -5.53
C LYS A 13 -0.37 15.04 -4.12
N ALA A 14 -1.58 14.99 -3.57
CA ALA A 14 -1.80 14.36 -2.27
C ALA A 14 -1.44 12.87 -2.28
N ILE A 15 -1.71 12.17 -3.39
CA ILE A 15 -1.27 10.79 -3.58
C ILE A 15 0.27 10.72 -3.64
N ASP A 16 0.93 11.60 -4.39
CA ASP A 16 2.40 11.65 -4.49
C ASP A 16 3.08 11.81 -3.13
N GLU A 17 2.61 12.78 -2.34
CA GLU A 17 3.12 13.03 -0.99
C GLU A 17 2.99 11.78 -0.11
N LYS A 18 1.83 11.10 -0.18
CA LYS A 18 1.59 9.88 0.60
C LYS A 18 2.38 8.67 0.12
N VAL A 19 2.61 8.54 -1.17
CA VAL A 19 3.46 7.47 -1.72
C VAL A 19 4.90 7.64 -1.23
N LEU A 20 5.42 8.87 -1.23
CA LEU A 20 6.77 9.18 -0.74
C LEU A 20 6.91 8.94 0.77
N GLU A 21 5.95 9.40 1.56
CA GLU A 21 5.91 9.17 3.01
C GLU A 21 5.93 7.66 3.32
N PHE A 22 5.01 6.91 2.70
CA PHE A 22 4.89 5.47 2.93
C PHE A 22 6.12 4.69 2.44
N ALA A 23 6.70 5.05 1.29
CA ALA A 23 7.91 4.42 0.77
C ALA A 23 9.07 4.56 1.77
N GLY A 24 9.26 5.75 2.35
CA GLY A 24 10.30 5.99 3.36
C GLY A 24 10.12 5.15 4.63
N GLU A 25 8.88 4.99 5.09
CA GLU A 25 8.56 4.16 6.26
C GLU A 25 8.77 2.67 5.98
N ILE A 26 8.27 2.19 4.84
CA ILE A 26 8.22 0.77 4.55
C ILE A 26 9.58 0.20 4.11
N GLU A 27 10.44 1.02 3.52
CA GLU A 27 11.79 0.62 3.09
C GLU A 27 12.62 0.08 4.26
N ILE A 28 12.52 0.73 5.43
CA ILE A 28 13.21 0.29 6.66
C ILE A 28 12.71 -1.10 7.07
N VAL A 29 11.40 -1.35 6.94
CA VAL A 29 10.77 -2.62 7.32
C VAL A 29 11.16 -3.73 6.33
N ILE A 30 11.12 -3.43 5.03
CA ILE A 30 11.47 -4.36 3.95
C ILE A 30 12.94 -4.74 4.03
N THR A 31 13.85 -3.78 4.20
CA THR A 31 15.29 -4.03 4.36
C THR A 31 15.58 -4.94 5.56
N LYS A 32 14.92 -4.70 6.70
CA LYS A 32 15.03 -5.58 7.88
C LYS A 32 14.51 -6.99 7.62
N SER A 33 13.41 -7.10 6.87
CA SER A 33 12.84 -8.38 6.47
C SER A 33 13.79 -9.15 5.54
N ALA A 34 14.35 -8.47 4.53
CA ALA A 34 15.30 -9.05 3.58
C ALA A 34 16.60 -9.51 4.27
N THR A 35 17.18 -8.67 5.13
CA THR A 35 18.39 -9.02 5.90
C THR A 35 18.17 -10.18 6.89
N SER A 36 16.91 -10.47 7.24
CA SER A 36 16.54 -11.64 8.04
C SER A 36 16.32 -12.91 7.19
N GLY A 37 16.53 -12.84 5.88
CA GLY A 37 16.39 -13.97 4.95
C GLY A 37 14.96 -14.24 4.46
N TYR A 38 14.02 -13.32 4.70
CA TYR A 38 12.68 -13.43 4.10
C TYR A 38 12.72 -13.01 2.63
N SER A 39 11.82 -13.58 1.81
CA SER A 39 11.65 -13.23 0.39
C SER A 39 10.51 -12.23 0.14
N GLY A 40 9.97 -11.62 1.19
CA GLY A 40 8.84 -10.71 1.10
C GLY A 40 8.38 -10.16 2.44
N HIS A 41 7.49 -9.19 2.37
CA HIS A 41 6.83 -8.55 3.51
C HIS A 41 5.35 -8.29 3.19
N ARG A 42 4.47 -8.38 4.19
CA ARG A 42 3.04 -8.06 4.05
C ARG A 42 2.67 -6.95 5.01
N TYR A 43 2.38 -5.77 4.46
CA TYR A 43 1.84 -4.65 5.22
C TYR A 43 0.31 -4.72 5.24
N LYS A 44 -0.29 -4.77 6.43
CA LYS A 44 -1.75 -4.72 6.58
C LYS A 44 -2.21 -3.27 6.60
N ILE A 45 -3.16 -2.91 5.74
CA ILE A 45 -3.76 -1.58 5.75
C ILE A 45 -4.79 -1.53 6.88
N HIS A 46 -4.47 -0.71 7.88
CA HIS A 46 -5.27 -0.54 9.08
C HIS A 46 -6.54 0.27 8.82
N ASN A 47 -7.65 -0.14 9.43
CA ASN A 47 -8.96 0.49 9.20
C ASN A 47 -9.05 1.90 9.78
N GLU A 48 -8.26 2.15 10.81
CA GLU A 48 -8.05 3.39 11.53
C GLU A 48 -7.12 4.37 10.79
N ASN A 49 -6.42 3.93 9.73
CA ASN A 49 -5.61 4.82 8.93
C ASN A 49 -6.53 5.79 8.15
N PRO A 50 -6.44 7.11 8.38
CA PRO A 50 -7.29 8.10 7.72
C PRO A 50 -7.08 8.12 6.20
N ASP A 51 -5.89 7.77 5.76
CA ASP A 51 -5.46 7.78 4.36
C ASP A 51 -5.63 6.42 3.67
N LYS A 52 -6.28 5.44 4.31
CA LYS A 52 -6.45 4.08 3.72
C LYS A 52 -7.10 4.09 2.34
N HIS A 53 -7.95 5.07 2.07
CA HIS A 53 -8.63 5.25 0.79
C HIS A 53 -7.64 5.61 -0.33
N ILE A 54 -6.58 6.36 -0.03
CA ILE A 54 -5.46 6.65 -0.95
C ILE A 54 -4.65 5.38 -1.18
N MET A 55 -4.33 4.64 -0.12
CA MET A 55 -3.54 3.40 -0.21
C MET A 55 -4.25 2.29 -1.01
N HIS A 56 -5.59 2.31 -1.05
CA HIS A 56 -6.40 1.42 -1.88
C HIS A 56 -6.45 1.84 -3.36
N SER A 57 -5.97 3.04 -3.70
CA SER A 57 -6.04 3.54 -5.06
C SER A 57 -5.00 2.85 -5.95
N LYS A 58 -5.39 2.62 -7.21
CA LYS A 58 -4.50 2.04 -8.23
C LYS A 58 -3.25 2.91 -8.43
N ILE A 59 -3.45 4.23 -8.51
CA ILE A 59 -2.39 5.23 -8.71
C ILE A 59 -1.34 5.14 -7.58
N PHE A 60 -1.77 5.01 -6.33
CA PHE A 60 -0.85 4.85 -5.21
C PHE A 60 0.03 3.60 -5.37
N THR A 61 -0.58 2.46 -5.71
CA THR A 61 0.17 1.19 -5.87
C THR A 61 1.13 1.24 -7.05
N GLU A 62 0.73 1.85 -8.17
CA GLU A 62 1.56 2.02 -9.37
C GLU A 62 2.78 2.90 -9.07
N LYS A 63 2.57 4.07 -8.46
CA LYS A 63 3.66 4.98 -8.09
C LYS A 63 4.59 4.38 -7.03
N LEU A 64 4.02 3.64 -6.07
CA LEU A 64 4.84 2.92 -5.09
C LEU A 64 5.70 1.84 -5.75
N GLN A 65 5.17 1.11 -6.73
CA GLN A 65 5.95 0.15 -7.51
C GLN A 65 7.11 0.82 -8.28
N GLU A 66 6.91 2.03 -8.81
CA GLU A 66 7.97 2.79 -9.48
C GLU A 66 9.09 3.24 -8.53
N LEU A 67 8.75 3.60 -7.28
CA LEU A 67 9.75 4.02 -6.28
C LEU A 67 10.54 2.84 -5.69
N MET A 68 9.89 1.69 -5.52
CA MET A 68 10.47 0.51 -4.85
C MET A 68 11.18 -0.40 -5.87
N ASP A 69 12.07 0.16 -6.68
CA ASP A 69 12.81 -0.60 -7.70
C ASP A 69 13.54 -1.81 -7.07
N GLY A 70 13.44 -2.99 -7.70
CA GLY A 70 13.90 -4.27 -7.14
C GLY A 70 12.92 -5.00 -6.21
N VAL A 71 11.80 -4.38 -5.83
CA VAL A 71 10.74 -5.02 -5.05
C VAL A 71 9.43 -5.01 -5.83
N LYS A 72 8.81 -6.18 -5.99
CA LYS A 72 7.46 -6.28 -6.53
C LYS A 72 6.44 -5.90 -5.47
N VAL A 73 5.56 -4.96 -5.80
CA VAL A 73 4.49 -4.41 -4.96
C VAL A 73 3.14 -4.89 -5.50
N GLU A 74 2.31 -5.48 -4.64
CA GLU A 74 0.99 -6.02 -5.01
C GLU A 74 -0.06 -5.69 -3.95
N PHE A 75 -1.18 -5.08 -4.36
CA PHE A 75 -2.35 -4.92 -3.50
C PHE A 75 -3.16 -6.22 -3.45
N LYS A 76 -3.43 -6.73 -2.23
CA LYS A 76 -4.26 -7.92 -2.01
C LYS A 76 -5.45 -7.62 -1.11
N LYS A 77 -6.61 -8.11 -1.52
CA LYS A 77 -7.84 -8.16 -0.72
C LYS A 77 -8.11 -9.61 -0.35
N GLU A 78 -8.12 -9.91 0.93
CA GLU A 78 -8.38 -11.27 1.45
C GLU A 78 -9.70 -11.29 2.23
N GLU A 79 -10.55 -12.26 1.92
CA GLU A 79 -11.75 -12.52 2.71
C GLU A 79 -11.39 -13.30 3.98
N ARG A 80 -11.90 -12.84 5.12
CA ARG A 80 -11.72 -13.47 6.42
C ARG A 80 -13.08 -13.78 7.01
N LYS A 81 -13.22 -14.97 7.57
CA LYS A 81 -14.41 -15.36 8.32
C LYS A 81 -14.25 -14.97 9.78
N GLY A 82 -15.17 -14.16 10.29
CA GLY A 82 -15.25 -13.84 11.71
C GLY A 82 -15.63 -15.09 12.51
N LEU A 83 -14.67 -15.66 13.24
CA LEU A 83 -14.87 -16.87 14.04
C LEU A 83 -15.96 -16.70 15.11
N ILE A 84 -16.11 -15.50 15.65
CA ILE A 84 -17.04 -15.19 16.75
C ILE A 84 -18.37 -14.65 16.23
N THR A 85 -18.33 -13.76 15.24
CA THR A 85 -19.52 -13.07 14.74
C THR A 85 -20.21 -13.79 13.58
N GLY A 86 -19.53 -14.75 12.95
CA GLY A 86 -20.02 -15.45 11.74
C GLY A 86 -20.01 -14.59 10.47
N PHE A 87 -19.73 -13.28 10.58
CA PHE A 87 -19.67 -12.38 9.43
C PHE A 87 -18.32 -12.45 8.73
N ASN A 88 -18.36 -12.41 7.40
CA ASN A 88 -17.16 -12.23 6.59
C ASN A 88 -16.75 -10.76 6.61
N TYR A 89 -15.45 -10.51 6.66
CA TYR A 89 -14.85 -9.19 6.50
C TYR A 89 -13.66 -9.29 5.56
N TYR A 90 -13.25 -8.15 5.01
CA TYR A 90 -12.09 -8.08 4.12
C TYR A 90 -10.91 -7.44 4.84
N GLU A 91 -9.75 -8.04 4.66
CA GLU A 91 -8.48 -7.45 5.00
C GLU A 91 -7.77 -7.02 3.72
N HIS A 92 -7.09 -5.88 3.80
CA HIS A 92 -6.39 -5.28 2.68
C HIS A 92 -4.91 -5.19 3.01
N TYR A 93 -4.09 -5.57 2.04
CA TYR A 93 -2.65 -5.68 2.21
C TYR A 93 -1.91 -5.04 1.04
N ILE A 94 -0.76 -4.44 1.34
CA ILE A 94 0.28 -4.17 0.35
C ILE A 94 1.36 -5.23 0.57
N CYS A 95 1.53 -6.09 -0.42
CA CYS A 95 2.50 -7.17 -0.40
C CYS A 95 3.74 -6.74 -1.15
N PHE A 96 4.87 -6.94 -0.53
CA PHE A 96 6.20 -6.72 -1.09
C PHE A 96 6.86 -8.08 -1.25
N SER A 97 7.42 -8.33 -2.41
CA SER A 97 8.21 -9.54 -2.68
C SER A 97 9.43 -9.16 -3.47
N TRP A 98 10.57 -9.64 -3.04
CA TRP A 98 11.82 -9.56 -3.79
C TRP A 98 12.21 -10.98 -4.15
N ASN A 99 12.71 -11.13 -5.37
CA ASN A 99 13.37 -12.37 -5.75
C ASN A 99 14.79 -12.30 -5.20
N ASP A 100 15.26 -13.37 -4.57
CA ASP A 100 16.69 -13.68 -4.54
C ASP A 100 17.18 -14.01 -5.97
#